data_AF-A0A534P3Q2-F1
#
_entry.id   AF-A0A534P3Q2-F1
#
_cell.length_a   1.000
_cell.length_b   1.000
_cell.length_c   1.000
_cell.angle_alpha   90.00
_cell.angle_beta   90.00
_cell.angle_gamma   90.00
#
_symmetry.space_group_name_H-M   'P 1'
#
loop_
_entity.id
_entity.type
_entity.pdbx_description
1 polymer ?
#
loop_
_entity_poly.entity_id
_entity_poly.type
_entity_poly.pdbx_seq_one_letter_code
_entity_poly.pdbx_strand_id
1 'polypeptide(L)' 'RIEEALASLSENHRAILLLREVEGLSYEDLAKVLGIRKGTVMSRLFHARLKMQNKLREYLGEEAPSKDDDKGEGE' A
#
# COMPACT_ATOMS: atom_id res chain seq x y z
N ARG A 1 14.26 -8.60 4.06
CA ARG A 1 12.81 -8.93 4.15
C ARG A 1 11.91 -7.70 4.07
N ILE A 2 11.84 -6.84 5.10
CA ILE A 2 10.99 -5.62 5.05
C ILE A 2 11.53 -4.60 4.05
N GLU A 3 12.84 -4.33 4.06
CA GLU A 3 13.47 -3.40 3.13
C GLU A 3 13.31 -3.83 1.68
N GLU A 4 13.46 -5.11 1.38
CA GLU A 4 13.24 -5.66 0.03
C GLU A 4 11.77 -5.56 -0.39
N ALA A 5 10.84 -5.78 0.54
CA ALA A 5 9.41 -5.60 0.27
C ALA A 5 9.08 -4.13 -0.02
N LEU A 6 9.64 -3.18 0.74
CA LEU A 6 9.53 -1.74 0.46
C LEU A 6 10.19 -1.35 -0.86
N ALA A 7 11.33 -1.96 -1.20
CA ALA A 7 12.04 -1.73 -2.47
C ALA A 7 11.25 -2.24 -3.68
N SER A 8 10.43 -3.29 -3.49
CA SER A 8 9.55 -3.83 -4.55
C SER A 8 8.37 -2.91 -4.91
N LEU A 9 8.06 -1.93 -4.04
CA LEU A 9 7.00 -0.97 -4.28
C LEU A 9 7.47 0.14 -5.23
N SER A 10 6.54 0.64 -6.05
CA SER A 10 6.77 1.88 -6.79
C SER A 10 7.03 3.03 -5.82
N GLU A 11 7.74 4.06 -6.27
CA GLU A 11 8.04 5.24 -5.44
C GLU A 11 6.78 5.85 -4.83
N ASN A 12 5.71 5.96 -5.63
CA ASN A 12 4.43 6.49 -5.17
C ASN A 12 3.77 5.61 -4.09
N HIS A 13 3.90 4.29 -4.17
CA HIS A 13 3.35 3.37 -3.17
C HIS A 13 4.19 3.37 -1.89
N ARG A 14 5.52 3.43 -2.01
CA ARG A 14 6.42 3.51 -0.87
C ARG A 14 6.24 4.84 -0.12
N ALA A 15 6.20 5.96 -0.83
CA ALA A 15 6.04 7.28 -0.23
C ALA A 15 4.74 7.39 0.57
N ILE A 16 3.60 6.99 -0.01
CA ILE A 16 2.31 7.09 0.68
C ILE A 16 2.22 6.17 1.90
N LEU A 17 2.84 4.98 1.85
CA LEU A 17 2.91 4.07 2.98
C LEU A 17 3.75 4.64 4.12
N LEU A 18 4.95 5.16 3.82
CA LEU A 18 5.83 5.72 4.85
C LEU A 18 5.18 6.94 5.51
N LEU A 19 4.64 7.86 4.72
CA LEU A 19 3.94 9.03 5.25
C LEU A 19 2.73 8.64 6.12
N ARG A 20 2.06 7.53 5.82
CA ARG A 20 0.92 7.07 6.61
C ARG A 20 1.34 6.31 7.87
N GLU A 21 2.18 5.30 7.73
CA GLU A 21 2.46 4.32 8.79
C GLU A 21 3.64 4.74 9.68
N VAL A 22 4.56 5.57 9.18
CA VAL A 22 5.72 6.07 9.94
C VAL A 22 5.48 7.48 10.44
N GLU A 23 5.08 8.40 9.56
CA GLU A 23 4.83 9.80 9.94
C GLU A 23 3.43 10.03 10.52
N GLY A 24 2.53 9.05 10.41
CA GLY A 24 1.19 9.12 11.00
C GLY A 24 0.23 10.10 10.33
N LEU A 25 0.48 10.50 9.07
CA LEU A 25 -0.34 11.51 8.40
C LEU A 25 -1.79 11.04 8.17
N SER A 26 -2.72 11.98 8.32
CA SER A 26 -4.14 11.80 7.98
C SER A 26 -4.33 11.66 6.46
N TYR A 27 -5.48 11.18 6.00
CA TYR A 27 -5.76 11.07 4.57
C TYR A 27 -5.86 12.46 3.91
N GLU A 28 -6.33 13.44 4.66
CA GLU A 28 -6.37 14.86 4.29
C GLU A 28 -4.96 15.43 4.12
N ASP A 29 -4.05 15.15 5.05
CA ASP A 29 -2.67 15.66 4.97
C ASP A 29 -1.89 14.97 3.86
N LEU A 30 -2.08 13.66 3.67
CA LEU A 30 -1.52 12.94 2.53
C LEU A 30 -1.99 13.54 1.20
N ALA A 31 -3.28 13.85 1.07
CA ALA A 31 -3.82 14.48 -0.14
C ALA A 31 -3.16 15.84 -0.42
N LYS A 32 -2.95 16.66 0.61
CA LYS A 32 -2.28 17.96 0.50
C LYS A 32 -0.79 17.82 0.15
N VAL A 33 -0.06 17.00 0.90
CA VAL A 33 1.40 16.80 0.72
C VAL A 33 1.73 16.22 -0.64
N LEU A 34 0.94 15.24 -1.11
CA LEU A 34 1.18 14.56 -2.38
C LEU A 34 0.51 15.24 -3.58
N GLY A 35 -0.31 16.27 -3.36
CA GLY A 35 -1.01 16.98 -4.44
C GLY A 35 -2.02 16.10 -5.19
N ILE A 36 -2.65 15.14 -4.52
CA ILE A 36 -3.61 14.20 -5.12
C ILE A 36 -4.95 14.21 -4.40
N ARG A 37 -6.01 13.70 -5.04
CA ARG A 37 -7.34 13.61 -4.43
C ARG A 37 -7.35 12.61 -3.28
N LYS A 38 -8.17 12.87 -2.25
CA LYS A 38 -8.38 11.95 -1.10
C LYS A 38 -8.81 10.54 -1.54
N GLY A 39 -9.66 10.41 -2.57
CA GLY A 39 -10.02 9.11 -3.13
C GLY A 39 -8.81 8.36 -3.75
N THR A 40 -7.86 9.09 -4.36
CA THR A 40 -6.60 8.53 -4.85
C THR A 40 -5.67 8.13 -3.70
N VAL A 41 -5.69 8.84 -2.58
CA VAL A 41 -4.96 8.44 -1.36
C VAL A 41 -5.45 7.08 -0.88
N MET A 42 -6.78 6.89 -0.79
CA MET A 42 -7.39 5.64 -0.34
C MET A 42 -7.02 4.46 -1.24
N SER A 43 -7.27 4.57 -2.55
CA SER A 43 -6.98 3.48 -3.49
C SER A 43 -5.48 3.18 -3.58
N ARG A 44 -4.63 4.21 -3.57
CA ARG A 44 -3.17 4.02 -3.59
C ARG A 44 -2.65 3.37 -2.31
N LEU A 45 -3.15 3.74 -1.14
CA LEU A 45 -2.80 3.08 0.12
C LEU A 45 -3.22 1.61 0.13
N PHE A 46 -4.43 1.32 -0.34
CA PHE A 46 -4.93 -0.05 -0.46
C PHE A 46 -3.98 -0.91 -1.31
N HIS A 47 -3.69 -0.48 -2.55
CA HIS A 47 -2.79 -1.22 -3.43
C HIS A 47 -1.34 -1.29 -2.91
N ALA A 48 -0.86 -0.25 -2.23
CA ALA A 48 0.46 -0.27 -1.61
C ALA A 48 0.55 -1.32 -0.50
N ARG A 49 -0.45 -1.38 0.39
CA ARG A 49 -0.55 -2.39 1.46
C ARG A 49 -0.67 -3.80 0.89
N LEU A 50 -1.52 -4.00 -0.12
CA LEU A 50 -1.70 -5.30 -0.76
C LEU A 50 -0.39 -5.83 -1.37
N LYS A 51 0.34 -4.98 -2.10
CA LYS A 51 1.66 -5.36 -2.65
C LYS A 51 2.66 -5.70 -1.54
N MET A 52 2.68 -4.91 -0.47
CA MET A 52 3.56 -5.17 0.68
C MET A 52 3.23 -6.51 1.33
N GLN A 53 1.95 -6.78 1.59
CA GLN A 53 1.48 -8.05 2.16
C GLN A 53 1.84 -9.24 1.28
N ASN A 54 1.57 -9.16 -0.02
CA ASN A 54 1.89 -10.23 -0.95
C ASN A 54 3.39 -10.55 -0.96
N LYS A 55 4.25 -9.52 -0.95
CA LYS A 55 5.69 -9.73 -0.93
C LYS A 55 6.18 -10.33 0.38
N LEU A 56 5.60 -9.93 1.50
CA LEU A 56 5.92 -10.52 2.81
C LEU A 56 5.45 -11.97 2.92
N ARG A 57 4.28 -12.31 2.38
CA ARG A 57 3.78 -13.70 2.33
C ARG A 57 4.69 -14.62 1.54
N GLU A 58 5.16 -14.17 0.37
CA GLU A 58 6.16 -14.89 -0.43
C GLU A 58 7.42 -15.22 0.39
N TYR A 59 7.90 -14.27 1.19
CA TYR A 59 9.04 -14.50 2.09
C TYR A 59 8.74 -15.44 3.25
N LEU A 60 7.49 -15.52 3.71
CA LEU A 60 7.07 -16.42 4.78
C LEU A 60 6.77 -17.84 4.26
N GLY A 61 6.78 -18.05 2.93
CA GLY A 61 6.42 -19.32 2.32
C GLY A 61 4.91 -19.61 2.40
N GLU A 62 4.10 -18.58 2.62
CA GLU A 62 2.63 -18.68 2.59
C GLU A 62 2.15 -18.63 1.14
N GLU A 63 1.21 -19.50 0.77
CA GLU A 63 0.58 -19.45 -0.54
C GLU A 63 -0.11 -18.10 -0.75
N ALA A 64 0.13 -17.49 -1.92
CA ALA A 64 -0.51 -16.22 -2.28
C ALA A 64 -2.04 -16.40 -2.27
N PRO A 65 -2.82 -15.41 -1.80
CA PRO A 65 -4.27 -15.48 -1.88
C PRO A 65 -4.68 -15.70 -3.34
N SER A 66 -5.67 -16.56 -3.54
CA SER A 66 -6.21 -16.87 -4.86
C SER A 66 -6.72 -15.57 -5.48
N LYS A 67 -6.56 -15.38 -6.79
CA LYS A 67 -7.06 -14.17 -7.50
C LYS A 67 -8.57 -13.91 -7.28
N ASP A 68 -9.30 -14.88 -6.76
CA ASP A 68 -10.71 -14.80 -6.42
C ASP A 68 -11.00 -14.05 -5.10
N ASP A 69 -9.99 -13.89 -4.22
CA ASP A 69 -10.09 -13.14 -2.96
C ASP A 69 -10.04 -11.61 -3.16
N ASP A 70 -9.71 -11.15 -4.38
CA ASP A 70 -9.48 -9.73 -4.74
C ASP A 70 -10.76 -8.97 -5.16
N LYS A 71 -11.95 -9.60 -5.07
CA LYS A 71 -13.25 -8.93 -5.24
C LYS A 71 -13.73 -8.32 -3.91
N GLY A 72 -12.98 -7.34 -3.41
CA GLY A 72 -13.32 -6.61 -2.18
C GLY A 72 -13.43 -5.11 -2.42
N GLU A 73 -14.65 -4.66 -2.70
CA GLU A 73 -15.23 -3.37 -2.30
C GLU A 73 -14.53 -2.09 -2.77
N GLY A 74 -15.00 -1.59 -3.92
CA GLY A 74 -14.77 -0.23 -4.39
C GLY A 74 -16.02 0.33 -5.07
N GLU A 75 -17.07 0.59 -4.29
CA GLU A 75 -18.11 1.58 -4.57
C GLU A 75 -18.16 2.61 -3.43
#